data_AF-A0A5C6D3F6-F1
#
_entry.id   AF-A0A5C6D3F6-F1
#
_cell.length_a   1.000
_cell.length_b   1.000
_cell.length_c   1.000
_cell.angle_alpha   90.00
_cell.angle_beta   90.00
_cell.angle_gamma   90.00
#
_symmetry.space_group_name_H-M   'P 1'
#
loop_
_entity.id
_entity.type
_entity.pdbx_description
1 polymer ?
#
loop_
_entity_poly.entity_id
_entity_poly.type
_entity_poly.pdbx_seq_one_letter_code
_entity_poly.pdbx_strand_id
1 'polypeptide(L)'
;MSATVISALRQVVADTYALIGQTHICHWNVRGPSFFSLHTAFEQQYTELFEAVDELAERIRAKNALAPGGLSKLAEMAGIEEIAEDASAHQMVQHLVKANEKLLADLQTGRDCAAEAQDSETEDLMIGRLQVHEKTIWMLKSYLE
;
A
#
# COMPACT_ATOMS: atom_id res chain seq x y z
N MET A 1 -22.50 -3.05 -13.04
CA MET A 1 -21.09 -2.90 -12.63
C MET A 1 -20.80 -3.95 -11.59
N SER A 2 -19.67 -4.66 -11.68
CA SER A 2 -19.41 -5.77 -10.77
C SER A 2 -19.11 -5.27 -9.36
N ALA A 3 -19.87 -5.77 -8.37
CA ALA A 3 -19.63 -5.51 -6.96
C ALA A 3 -18.21 -5.94 -6.52
N THR A 4 -17.58 -6.86 -7.26
CA THR A 4 -16.22 -7.35 -7.01
C THR A 4 -15.15 -6.26 -7.20
N VAL A 5 -15.24 -5.45 -8.25
CA VAL A 5 -14.27 -4.36 -8.53
C VAL A 5 -14.30 -3.30 -7.43
N ILE A 6 -15.50 -2.89 -7.00
CA ILE A 6 -15.65 -1.93 -5.91
C ILE A 6 -15.09 -2.50 -4.61
N SER A 7 -15.35 -3.78 -4.32
CA SER A 7 -14.79 -4.44 -3.13
C SER A 7 -13.26 -4.47 -3.16
N ALA A 8 -12.66 -4.81 -4.31
CA ALA A 8 -11.22 -4.85 -4.48
C ALA A 8 -10.58 -3.46 -4.33
N LEU A 9 -11.13 -2.42 -4.98
CA LEU A 9 -10.67 -1.04 -4.78
C LEU A 9 -10.74 -0.61 -3.30
N ARG A 10 -11.84 -0.96 -2.62
CA ARG A 10 -12.00 -0.65 -1.19
C ARG A 10 -10.95 -1.35 -0.32
N GLN A 11 -10.57 -2.59 -0.67
CA GLN A 11 -9.48 -3.31 -0.01
C GLN A 11 -8.14 -2.62 -0.23
N VAL A 12 -7.81 -2.27 -1.48
CA VAL A 12 -6.55 -1.59 -1.82
C VAL A 12 -6.44 -0.22 -1.14
N VAL A 13 -7.53 0.55 -1.00
CA VAL A 13 -7.53 1.80 -0.22
C VAL A 13 -7.19 1.54 1.25
N ALA A 14 -7.76 0.50 1.86
CA ALA A 14 -7.49 0.15 3.25
C ALA A 14 -6.01 -0.25 3.45
N ASP A 15 -5.50 -1.11 2.58
CA ASP A 15 -4.11 -1.55 2.60
C ASP A 15 -3.13 -0.38 2.43
N THR A 16 -3.42 0.51 1.49
CA THR A 16 -2.58 1.69 1.22
C THR A 16 -2.52 2.60 2.44
N TYR A 17 -3.66 2.88 3.07
CA TYR A 17 -3.70 3.66 4.33
C TYR A 17 -2.95 2.99 5.48
N ALA A 18 -3.11 1.68 5.64
CA ALA A 18 -2.39 0.92 6.67
C ALA A 18 -0.87 0.96 6.41
N LEU A 19 -0.44 0.79 5.16
CA LEU A 19 0.97 0.86 4.77
C LEU A 19 1.56 2.26 5.01
N ILE A 20 0.83 3.34 4.72
CA ILE A 20 1.25 4.71 5.07
C ILE A 20 1.56 4.80 6.57
N GLY A 21 0.65 4.28 7.42
CA GLY A 21 0.83 4.27 8.87
C GLY A 21 2.09 3.51 9.30
N GLN A 22 2.28 2.30 8.77
CA GLN A 22 3.47 1.49 9.07
C GLN A 22 4.77 2.16 8.59
N THR A 23 4.77 2.78 7.40
CA THR A 23 5.91 3.51 6.87
C THR A 23 6.23 4.74 7.73
N HIS A 24 5.24 5.45 8.26
CA HIS A 24 5.46 6.54 9.22
C HIS A 24 6.12 6.06 10.52
N ILE A 25 5.65 4.95 11.09
CA ILE A 25 6.26 4.37 12.30
C ILE A 25 7.74 4.07 12.04
N CYS A 26 8.07 3.51 10.88
CA CYS A 26 9.44 3.25 10.45
C CYS A 26 10.25 4.54 10.26
N HIS A 27 9.68 5.54 9.59
CA HIS A 27 10.31 6.84 9.34
C HIS A 27 10.67 7.58 10.63
N TRP A 28 9.76 7.61 11.61
CA TRP A 28 9.98 8.29 12.89
C TRP A 28 11.00 7.56 13.78
N ASN A 29 10.99 6.23 13.76
CA ASN A 29 11.74 5.43 14.74
C ASN A 29 13.02 4.79 14.22
N VAL A 30 13.32 4.87 12.91
CA VAL A 30 14.57 4.33 12.38
C VAL A 30 15.78 4.98 13.03
N ARG A 31 16.78 4.16 13.37
CA ARG A 31 18.00 4.55 14.09
C ARG A 31 19.19 3.78 13.53
N GLY A 32 20.40 4.24 13.83
CA GLY A 32 21.65 3.55 13.51
C GLY A 32 22.31 4.02 12.20
N PRO A 33 23.29 3.26 11.68
CA PRO A 33 24.16 3.70 10.58
C PRO A 33 23.41 4.07 9.29
N SER A 34 22.27 3.43 9.04
CA SER A 34 21.42 3.64 7.85
C SER A 34 20.35 4.73 8.05
N PHE A 35 20.42 5.51 9.13
CA PHE A 35 19.37 6.47 9.49
C PHE A 35 18.99 7.38 8.32
N PHE A 36 19.94 8.13 7.76
CA PHE A 36 19.63 9.13 6.75
C PHE A 36 19.04 8.53 5.46
N SER A 37 19.56 7.38 5.00
CA SER A 37 19.08 6.73 3.79
C SER A 37 17.69 6.14 3.97
N LEU A 38 17.46 5.41 5.07
CA LEU A 38 16.16 4.81 5.34
C LEU A 38 15.10 5.85 5.71
N HIS A 39 15.44 6.85 6.51
CA HIS A 39 14.52 7.94 6.86
C HIS A 39 13.99 8.65 5.60
N THR A 40 14.89 8.98 4.67
CA THR A 40 14.54 9.58 3.36
C THR A 40 13.73 8.62 2.48
N ALA A 41 14.11 7.33 2.43
CA ALA A 41 13.41 6.34 1.62
C ALA A 41 11.96 6.10 2.11
N PHE A 42 11.77 6.02 3.43
CA PHE A 42 10.44 5.89 4.03
C PHE A 42 9.59 7.15 3.79
N GLU A 43 10.20 8.34 3.78
CA GLU A 43 9.50 9.58 3.41
C GLU A 43 8.99 9.60 1.98
N GLN A 44 9.86 9.24 1.05
CA GLN A 44 9.47 9.12 -0.35
C GLN A 44 8.33 8.12 -0.53
N GLN A 45 8.40 6.99 0.17
CA GLN A 45 7.36 5.97 0.10
C GLN A 45 6.01 6.45 0.66
N TYR A 46 5.96 7.00 1.89
CA TYR A 46 4.66 7.41 2.44
C TYR A 46 4.04 8.57 1.66
N THR A 47 4.85 9.44 1.06
CA THR A 47 4.37 10.56 0.23
C THR A 47 3.73 10.06 -1.05
N GLU A 48 4.38 9.12 -1.73
CA GLU A 48 3.86 8.47 -2.94
C GLU A 48 2.55 7.71 -2.65
N LEU A 49 2.50 6.98 -1.54
CA LEU A 49 1.29 6.25 -1.12
C LEU A 49 0.14 7.21 -0.78
N PHE A 50 0.44 8.40 -0.24
CA PHE A 50 -0.58 9.41 0.09
C PHE A 50 -1.24 9.99 -1.16
N GLU A 51 -0.48 10.18 -2.25
CA GLU A 51 -1.06 10.54 -3.55
C GLU A 51 -1.88 9.36 -4.13
N ALA A 52 -1.33 8.15 -4.07
CA ALA A 52 -1.96 6.95 -4.60
C ALA A 52 -3.33 6.64 -3.97
N VAL A 53 -3.46 6.83 -2.65
CA VAL A 53 -4.69 6.47 -1.94
C VAL A 53 -5.87 7.36 -2.34
N ASP A 54 -5.59 8.61 -2.71
CA ASP A 54 -6.60 9.53 -3.22
C ASP A 54 -7.10 9.08 -4.59
N GLU A 55 -6.21 8.79 -5.54
CA GLU A 55 -6.58 8.28 -6.87
C GLU A 55 -7.43 7.00 -6.78
N LEU A 56 -7.05 6.08 -5.90
CA LEU A 56 -7.79 4.84 -5.63
C LEU A 56 -9.18 5.11 -5.04
N ALA A 57 -9.27 6.01 -4.05
CA ALA A 57 -10.53 6.36 -3.41
C ALA A 57 -11.47 7.12 -4.37
N GLU A 58 -10.94 8.04 -5.16
CA GLU A 58 -11.68 8.78 -6.17
C GLU A 58 -12.15 7.87 -7.31
N ARG A 59 -11.38 6.84 -7.69
CA ARG A 59 -11.87 5.82 -8.64
C ARG A 59 -13.12 5.10 -8.12
N ILE A 60 -13.21 4.81 -6.81
CA ILE A 60 -14.43 4.25 -6.21
C ILE A 60 -15.60 5.23 -6.36
N ARG A 61 -15.37 6.53 -6.12
CA ARG A 61 -16.39 7.59 -6.25
C ARG A 61 -16.86 7.77 -7.69
N ALA A 62 -15.94 7.74 -8.65
CA ALA A 62 -16.25 7.80 -10.08
C ALA A 62 -17.17 6.65 -10.55
N LYS A 63 -17.13 5.53 -9.84
CA LYS A 63 -18.02 4.37 -10.05
C LYS A 63 -19.31 4.41 -9.22
N ASN A 64 -19.65 5.57 -8.66
CA ASN A 64 -20.84 5.82 -7.82
C ASN A 64 -20.89 5.00 -6.53
N ALA A 65 -19.76 4.52 -6.01
CA ALA A 65 -19.67 3.81 -4.74
C ALA A 65 -18.95 4.65 -3.68
N LEU A 66 -19.22 4.43 -2.40
CA LEU A 66 -18.57 5.18 -1.31
C LEU A 66 -17.17 4.60 -1.03
N ALA A 67 -16.16 5.46 -0.88
CA ALA A 67 -14.84 5.06 -0.41
C ALA A 67 -14.90 4.62 1.06
N PRO A 68 -14.05 3.69 1.52
CA PRO A 68 -13.94 3.35 2.93
C PRO A 68 -13.24 4.47 3.70
N GLY A 69 -13.42 4.51 5.02
CA GLY A 69 -12.78 5.52 5.86
C GLY A 69 -12.93 5.20 7.35
N GLY A 70 -12.20 5.96 8.17
CA GLY A 70 -12.06 5.74 9.61
C GLY A 70 -10.94 4.76 9.94
N LEU A 71 -10.03 5.14 10.85
CA LEU A 71 -8.79 4.39 11.11
C LEU A 71 -9.03 2.95 11.54
N SER A 72 -9.93 2.71 12.50
CA SER A 72 -10.23 1.35 12.98
C SER A 72 -10.79 0.45 11.87
N LYS A 73 -11.65 1.00 11.01
CA LYS A 73 -12.24 0.25 9.88
C LYS A 73 -11.19 -0.05 8.81
N LEU A 74 -10.35 0.92 8.48
CA LEU A 74 -9.28 0.72 7.50
C LEU A 74 -8.27 -0.31 8.01
N ALA A 75 -7.89 -0.26 9.29
CA ALA A 75 -7.01 -1.25 9.91
C ALA A 75 -7.60 -2.67 9.88
N GLU A 76 -8.87 -2.83 10.27
CA GLU A 76 -9.57 -4.13 10.22
C GLU A 76 -9.63 -4.68 8.79
N MET A 77 -9.99 -3.83 7.82
CA MET A 77 -10.06 -4.24 6.42
C MET A 77 -8.68 -4.62 5.88
N ALA A 78 -7.65 -3.83 6.17
CA ALA A 78 -6.31 -4.05 5.65
C ALA A 78 -5.71 -5.37 6.13
N GLY A 79 -5.90 -5.70 7.41
CA GLY A 79 -5.32 -6.91 8.01
C GLY A 79 -3.78 -6.91 8.01
N ILE A 80 -3.15 -5.74 7.94
CA ILE A 80 -1.70 -5.57 8.05
C ILE A 80 -1.34 -5.46 9.54
N GLU A 81 -0.43 -6.31 10.00
CA GLU A 81 0.07 -6.26 11.38
C GLU A 81 0.80 -4.95 11.68
N GLU A 82 0.81 -4.51 12.94
CA GLU A 82 1.57 -3.34 13.34
C GLU A 82 3.01 -3.70 13.69
N ILE A 83 3.98 -2.90 13.22
CA ILE A 83 5.36 -3.01 13.67
C ILE A 83 5.54 -2.39 15.07
N ALA A 84 6.39 -3.00 15.90
CA ALA A 84 6.77 -2.45 17.20
C ALA A 84 7.58 -1.14 17.05
N GLU A 85 7.32 -0.17 17.93
CA GLU A 85 7.96 1.16 17.91
C GLU A 85 9.49 1.12 18.12
N ASP A 86 9.99 0.07 18.77
CA ASP A 86 11.41 -0.15 19.06
C ASP A 86 12.10 -1.13 18.09
N ALA A 87 11.43 -1.49 16.99
CA ALA A 87 11.99 -2.36 15.97
C ALA A 87 13.32 -1.82 15.39
N SER A 88 14.23 -2.74 15.06
CA SER A 88 15.47 -2.41 14.36
C SER A 88 15.22 -2.01 12.90
N ALA A 89 16.16 -1.29 12.31
CA ALA A 89 16.11 -0.92 10.89
C ALA A 89 15.91 -2.14 9.96
N HIS A 90 16.51 -3.29 10.29
CA HIS A 90 16.32 -4.53 9.53
C HIS A 90 14.89 -5.06 9.65
N GLN A 91 14.32 -5.07 10.86
CA GLN A 91 12.93 -5.49 11.09
C GLN A 91 11.93 -4.54 10.41
N MET A 92 12.19 -3.23 10.42
CA MET A 92 11.39 -2.22 9.71
C MET A 92 11.34 -2.51 8.21
N VAL A 93 12.49 -2.73 7.57
CA VAL A 93 12.54 -3.03 6.14
C VAL A 93 11.86 -4.36 5.83
N GLN A 94 12.10 -5.41 6.64
CA GLN A 94 11.40 -6.70 6.48
C GLN A 94 9.88 -6.57 6.60
N HIS A 95 9.41 -5.77 7.55
CA HIS A 95 7.99 -5.51 7.75
C HIS A 95 7.37 -4.80 6.54
N LEU A 96 8.02 -3.74 6.06
CA LEU A 96 7.54 -3.00 4.89
C LEU A 96 7.58 -3.85 3.61
N VAL A 97 8.56 -4.76 3.44
CA VAL A 97 8.54 -5.74 2.34
C VAL A 97 7.26 -6.58 2.40
N LYS A 98 6.96 -7.20 3.54
CA LYS A 98 5.77 -8.05 3.69
C LYS A 98 4.47 -7.28 3.45
N ALA A 99 4.37 -6.06 3.98
CA ALA A 99 3.20 -5.21 3.81
C ALA A 99 3.01 -4.80 2.34
N ASN A 100 4.09 -4.50 1.61
CA ASN A 100 4.02 -4.24 0.17
C ASN A 100 3.67 -5.51 -0.63
N GLU A 101 4.19 -6.68 -0.27
CA GLU A 101 3.85 -7.95 -0.94
C GLU A 101 2.38 -8.32 -0.76
N LYS A 102 1.81 -8.06 0.42
CA LYS A 102 0.37 -8.21 0.69
C LYS A 102 -0.43 -7.29 -0.22
N LEU A 103 -0.12 -5.99 -0.23
CA LEU A 103 -0.81 -5.01 -1.08
C LEU A 103 -0.65 -5.34 -2.58
N LEU A 104 0.52 -5.85 -2.99
CA LEU A 104 0.75 -6.32 -4.35
C LEU A 104 -0.21 -7.45 -4.75
N ALA A 105 -0.44 -8.43 -3.86
CA ALA A 105 -1.39 -9.52 -4.11
C ALA A 105 -2.84 -9.02 -4.23
N ASP A 106 -3.23 -8.04 -3.42
CA ASP A 106 -4.57 -7.45 -3.47
C ASP A 106 -4.77 -6.56 -4.71
N LEU A 107 -3.71 -5.87 -5.15
CA LEU A 107 -3.69 -5.17 -6.43
C LEU A 107 -3.82 -6.13 -7.62
N GLN A 108 -3.16 -7.29 -7.59
CA GLN A 108 -3.32 -8.33 -8.63
C GLN A 108 -4.76 -8.81 -8.69
N THR A 109 -5.37 -9.09 -7.53
CA THR A 109 -6.79 -9.44 -7.43
C THR A 109 -7.69 -8.34 -7.99
N GLY A 110 -7.39 -7.08 -7.67
CA GLY A 110 -8.12 -5.92 -8.18
C GLY A 110 -8.02 -5.74 -9.68
N ARG A 111 -6.82 -5.93 -10.26
CA ARG A 111 -6.59 -5.92 -11.71
C ARG A 111 -7.42 -7.01 -12.38
N ASP A 112 -7.36 -8.24 -11.88
CA ASP A 112 -8.06 -9.38 -12.49
C ASP A 112 -9.59 -9.19 -12.41
N CYS A 113 -10.10 -8.70 -11.28
CA CYS A 113 -11.51 -8.31 -11.14
C CYS A 113 -11.93 -7.22 -12.15
N ALA A 114 -11.06 -6.23 -12.39
CA ALA A 114 -11.33 -5.15 -13.35
C ALA A 114 -11.33 -5.68 -14.79
N ALA A 115 -10.38 -6.55 -15.15
CA ALA A 115 -10.31 -7.20 -16.45
C ALA A 115 -11.56 -8.04 -16.74
N GLU A 116 -11.99 -8.87 -15.78
CA GLU A 116 -13.23 -9.67 -15.89
C GLU A 116 -14.48 -8.80 -16.07
N ALA A 117 -14.50 -7.62 -15.44
CA ALA A 117 -15.58 -6.65 -15.55
C ALA A 117 -15.47 -5.74 -16.80
N GLN A 118 -14.46 -5.92 -17.64
CA GLN A 118 -14.12 -5.06 -18.78
C GLN A 118 -13.99 -3.57 -18.38
N ASP A 119 -13.41 -3.33 -17.20
CA ASP A 119 -13.15 -2.02 -16.62
C ASP A 119 -11.68 -1.63 -16.84
N SER A 120 -11.36 -1.23 -18.07
CA SER A 120 -9.98 -0.98 -18.49
C SER A 120 -9.29 0.15 -17.73
N GLU A 121 -10.00 1.19 -17.29
CA GLU A 121 -9.34 2.27 -16.55
C GLU A 121 -9.05 1.89 -15.09
N THR A 122 -9.86 1.03 -14.46
CA THR A 122 -9.48 0.48 -13.14
C THR A 122 -8.35 -0.53 -13.31
N GLU A 123 -8.37 -1.35 -14.36
CA GLU A 123 -7.29 -2.30 -14.65
C GLU A 123 -5.95 -1.59 -14.84
N ASP A 124 -5.92 -0.51 -15.65
CA ASP A 124 -4.74 0.32 -15.88
C ASP A 124 -4.21 0.94 -14.59
N LEU A 125 -5.10 1.51 -13.75
CA LEU A 125 -4.74 2.04 -12.44
C LEU A 125 -4.06 0.97 -11.58
N MET A 126 -4.63 -0.24 -11.51
CA MET A 126 -4.06 -1.35 -10.73
C MET A 126 -2.69 -1.76 -11.27
N ILE A 127 -2.51 -1.83 -12.59
CA ILE A 127 -1.21 -2.13 -13.22
C ILE A 127 -0.16 -1.08 -12.86
N GLY A 128 -0.52 0.21 -12.92
CA GLY A 128 0.38 1.30 -12.50
C GLY A 128 0.82 1.15 -11.06
N ARG A 129 -0.11 0.85 -10.15
CA ARG A 129 0.21 0.60 -8.73
C ARG A 129 1.11 -0.64 -8.56
N LEU A 130 0.84 -1.74 -9.26
CA LEU A 130 1.66 -2.95 -9.21
C LEU A 130 3.13 -2.65 -9.50
N GLN A 131 3.42 -1.90 -10.57
CA GLN A 131 4.79 -1.56 -10.95
C GLN A 131 5.53 -0.76 -9.86
N VAL A 132 4.84 0.17 -9.20
CA VAL A 132 5.40 0.95 -8.08
C VAL A 132 5.76 0.03 -6.91
N HIS A 133 4.86 -0.87 -6.53
CA HIS A 133 5.09 -1.78 -5.41
C HIS A 133 6.16 -2.83 -5.72
N GLU A 134 6.21 -3.39 -6.94
CA GLU A 134 7.27 -4.32 -7.36
C GLU A 134 8.66 -3.68 -7.27
N LYS A 135 8.80 -2.44 -7.77
CA LYS A 135 10.06 -1.68 -7.66
C LYS A 135 10.42 -1.42 -6.20
N THR A 136 9.45 -1.02 -5.38
CA THR A 136 9.67 -0.75 -3.96
C THR A 136 10.11 -2.01 -3.20
N ILE A 137 9.47 -3.15 -3.46
CA ILE A 137 9.84 -4.45 -2.88
C ILE A 137 11.28 -4.81 -3.26
N TRP A 138 11.66 -4.66 -4.54
CA TRP A 138 13.03 -4.90 -4.98
C TRP A 138 14.03 -4.03 -4.21
N MET A 139 13.81 -2.71 -4.14
CA MET A 139 14.72 -1.79 -3.45
C MET A 139 14.87 -2.13 -1.96
N LEU A 140 13.76 -2.46 -1.29
CA LEU A 140 13.78 -2.85 0.12
C LEU A 140 14.48 -4.20 0.33
N LYS A 141 14.24 -5.19 -0.54
CA LYS A 141 14.94 -6.48 -0.48
C LYS A 141 16.44 -6.33 -0.70
N SER A 142 16.87 -5.48 -1.62
CA SER A 142 18.30 -5.19 -1.85
C SER A 142 18.99 -4.54 -0.65
N TYR A 143 18.25 -3.90 0.28
CA TYR A 143 18.83 -3.45 1.56
C TYR A 143 19.06 -4.61 2.55
N LEU A 144 18.30 -5.70 2.43
CA LEU A 144 18.36 -6.86 3.34
C LEU A 144 19.43 -7.89 2.94
N GLU A 145 19.96 -7.79 1.73
CA GLU A 145 21.05 -8.62 1.18
C GLU A 145 22.43 -8.16 1.67
#